data_AF-A0A1B6Y5A5-F1
#
_entry.id   AF-A0A1B6Y5A5-F1
#
_cell.length_a   1.000
_cell.length_b   1.000
_cell.length_c   1.000
_cell.angle_alpha   90.00
_cell.angle_beta   90.00
_cell.angle_gamma   90.00
#
_symmetry.space_group_name_H-M   'P 1'
#
loop_
_entity.id
_entity.type
_entity.pdbx_description
1 polymer ?
#
loop_
_entity_poly.entity_id
_entity_poly.type
_entity_poly.pdbx_seq_one_letter_code
_entity_poly.pdbx_strand_id
1 'polypeptide(L)'
;MSDLKPKFIYFDLDDTLLDHKKAEQNGLKDVHRHFEEFNDISLDSLIATYHTINKGLWEEYGRGEIDRHILHRRRFEETFIELGISAALYEEAGKVYMNYYRNHWEWIAGAEEAFDRIRATYNVGIITNGFAETQWMKIKQFGFEEMVSQIVISEEIGVMKPHPKIFDHSTELVGIERSDILYVGDSLTSDVEGGKAAGWKVAWYTSNPDKKGIELADIVFNDFEELIDRIKA
;
A
#
# COMPACT_ATOMS: atom_id res chain seq x y z
N MET A 1 -6.04 0.65 29.48
CA MET A 1 -6.53 0.06 28.22
C MET A 1 -5.95 -1.34 28.16
N SER A 2 -6.72 -2.37 27.77
CA SER A 2 -6.20 -3.74 27.73
C SER A 2 -5.22 -3.90 26.56
N ASP A 3 -4.04 -4.44 26.81
CA ASP A 3 -3.05 -4.73 25.78
C ASP A 3 -3.60 -5.77 24.80
N LEU A 4 -3.35 -5.57 23.50
CA LEU A 4 -3.73 -6.52 22.46
C LEU A 4 -2.68 -7.64 22.40
N LYS A 5 -3.12 -8.89 22.42
CA LYS A 5 -2.23 -10.07 22.35
C LYS A 5 -2.57 -10.92 21.14
N PRO A 6 -2.23 -10.48 19.92
CA PRO A 6 -2.47 -11.27 18.72
C PRO A 6 -1.57 -12.52 18.70
N LYS A 7 -2.01 -13.57 18.02
CA LYS A 7 -1.17 -14.75 17.69
C LYS A 7 -0.48 -14.60 16.34
N PHE A 8 -1.02 -13.74 15.47
CA PHE A 8 -0.47 -13.45 14.16
C PHE A 8 -0.69 -11.98 13.80
N ILE A 9 0.30 -11.38 13.15
CA ILE A 9 0.22 -9.98 12.72
C ILE A 9 0.44 -9.90 11.21
N TYR A 10 -0.57 -9.42 10.49
CA TYR A 10 -0.43 -9.07 9.09
C TYR A 10 -0.13 -7.57 8.97
N PHE A 11 0.80 -7.22 8.09
CA PHE A 11 1.10 -5.84 7.72
C PHE A 11 0.62 -5.56 6.29
N ASP A 12 0.05 -4.39 6.06
CA ASP A 12 0.08 -3.78 4.74
C ASP A 12 1.53 -3.37 4.38
N LEU A 13 1.79 -3.22 3.08
CA LEU A 13 3.12 -2.89 2.58
C LEU A 13 3.25 -1.39 2.26
N ASP A 14 2.38 -0.85 1.42
CA ASP A 14 2.55 0.47 0.82
C ASP A 14 1.92 1.54 1.72
N ASP A 15 2.69 2.57 2.05
CA ASP A 15 2.35 3.61 3.04
C ASP A 15 2.12 3.09 4.47
N THR A 16 2.49 1.83 4.73
CA THR A 16 2.56 1.24 6.07
C THR A 16 3.99 0.86 6.43
N LEU A 17 4.60 -0.07 5.69
CA LEU A 17 6.02 -0.42 5.90
C LEU A 17 6.94 0.38 4.98
N LEU A 18 6.54 0.58 3.73
CA LEU A 18 7.31 1.30 2.71
C LEU A 18 6.64 2.62 2.34
N ASP A 19 7.44 3.66 2.10
CA ASP A 19 6.93 5.00 1.75
C ASP A 19 6.57 5.08 0.25
N HIS A 20 5.40 4.54 -0.09
CA HIS A 20 4.91 4.49 -1.46
C HIS A 20 4.66 5.89 -2.01
N LYS A 21 4.02 6.77 -1.24
CA LYS A 21 3.71 8.16 -1.61
C LYS A 21 4.98 8.92 -1.99
N LYS A 22 6.05 8.83 -1.18
CA LYS A 22 7.32 9.49 -1.50
C LYS A 22 7.97 8.88 -2.75
N ALA A 23 7.92 7.55 -2.89
CA ALA A 23 8.46 6.89 -4.07
C ALA A 23 7.72 7.30 -5.36
N GLU A 24 6.40 7.38 -5.32
CA GLU A 24 5.55 7.81 -6.44
C GLU A 24 5.86 9.28 -6.82
N GLN A 25 5.90 10.18 -5.84
CA GLN A 25 6.23 11.59 -6.07
C GLN A 25 7.62 11.76 -6.70
N ASN A 26 8.63 11.04 -6.22
CA ASN A 26 9.97 11.10 -6.80
C ASN A 26 10.04 10.45 -8.20
N GLY A 27 9.31 9.36 -8.43
CA GLY A 27 9.18 8.76 -9.76
C GLY A 27 8.54 9.72 -10.77
N LEU A 28 7.49 10.44 -10.39
CA LEU A 28 6.86 11.48 -11.21
C LEU A 28 7.78 12.68 -11.43
N LYS A 29 8.58 13.04 -10.43
CA LYS A 29 9.61 14.08 -10.56
C LYS A 29 10.70 13.70 -11.56
N ASP A 30 11.07 12.44 -11.65
CA ASP A 30 12.02 11.99 -12.66
C ASP A 30 11.41 11.97 -14.06
N VAL A 31 10.13 11.59 -14.19
CA VAL A 31 9.37 11.78 -15.45
C VAL A 31 9.35 13.25 -15.85
N HIS A 32 9.00 14.14 -14.93
CA HIS A 32 8.96 15.60 -15.15
C HIS A 32 10.28 16.15 -15.69
N ARG A 33 11.41 15.67 -15.16
CA ARG A 33 12.76 16.07 -15.58
C ARG A 33 13.21 15.42 -16.89
N HIS A 34 12.59 14.34 -17.30
CA HIS A 34 13.00 13.56 -18.46
C HIS A 34 12.48 14.13 -19.78
N PHE A 35 11.24 14.63 -19.81
CA PHE A 35 10.59 15.12 -21.02
C PHE A 35 10.63 16.66 -21.10
N GLU A 36 11.05 17.21 -22.23
CA GLU A 36 11.08 18.65 -22.48
C GLU A 36 9.66 19.25 -22.52
N GLU A 37 8.65 18.43 -22.83
CA GLU A 37 7.24 18.77 -22.81
C GLU A 37 6.75 19.27 -21.45
N PHE A 38 7.46 18.95 -20.37
CA PHE A 38 7.16 19.45 -19.02
C PHE A 38 7.81 20.80 -18.69
N ASN A 39 8.58 21.43 -19.59
CA ASN A 39 9.29 22.68 -19.29
C ASN A 39 8.38 23.81 -18.80
N ASP A 40 7.15 23.90 -19.34
CA ASP A 40 6.16 24.91 -18.97
C ASP A 40 5.10 24.40 -17.97
N ILE A 41 5.24 23.15 -17.50
CA ILE A 41 4.30 22.51 -16.58
C ILE A 41 4.99 22.35 -15.23
N SER A 42 4.35 22.80 -14.14
CA SER A 42 4.94 22.63 -12.82
C SER A 42 4.86 21.16 -12.37
N LEU A 43 5.85 20.72 -11.60
CA LEU A 43 5.84 19.39 -10.98
C LEU A 43 4.57 19.15 -10.14
N ASP A 44 4.13 20.16 -9.39
CA ASP A 44 2.92 20.08 -8.58
C ASP A 44 1.68 19.83 -9.43
N SER A 45 1.60 20.43 -10.63
CA SER A 45 0.49 20.21 -11.57
C SER A 45 0.50 18.78 -12.10
N LEU A 46 1.67 18.25 -12.44
CA LEU A 46 1.81 16.85 -12.85
C LEU A 46 1.36 15.90 -11.74
N ILE A 47 1.88 16.07 -10.53
CA ILE A 47 1.57 15.20 -9.39
C ILE A 47 0.08 15.24 -9.05
N ALA A 48 -0.51 16.44 -8.96
CA ALA A 48 -1.93 16.58 -8.62
C ALA A 48 -2.85 15.96 -9.68
N THR A 49 -2.53 16.17 -10.96
CA THR A 49 -3.30 15.62 -12.08
C THR A 49 -3.19 14.09 -12.12
N TYR A 50 -1.96 13.58 -12.02
CA TYR A 50 -1.70 12.14 -11.99
C TYR A 50 -2.41 11.47 -10.81
N HIS A 51 -2.31 12.00 -9.59
CA HIS A 51 -2.99 11.40 -8.43
C HIS A 51 -4.51 11.33 -8.61
N THR A 52 -5.11 12.37 -9.16
CA THR A 52 -6.56 12.43 -9.39
C THR A 52 -7.00 11.33 -10.36
N ILE A 53 -6.29 11.20 -11.49
CA ILE A 53 -6.58 10.22 -12.53
C ILE A 53 -6.27 8.79 -12.03
N ASN A 54 -5.08 8.59 -11.47
CA ASN A 54 -4.61 7.29 -11.00
C ASN A 54 -5.54 6.73 -9.92
N LYS A 55 -6.03 7.57 -9.00
CA LYS A 55 -7.02 7.15 -8.00
C LYS A 55 -8.29 6.59 -8.65
N GLY A 56 -8.87 7.31 -9.61
CA GLY A 56 -10.06 6.86 -10.32
C GLY A 56 -9.83 5.52 -11.05
N LEU A 57 -8.67 5.38 -11.70
CA LEU A 57 -8.30 4.13 -12.37
C LEU A 57 -8.12 2.95 -11.41
N TRP A 58 -7.56 3.18 -10.22
CA TRP A 58 -7.48 2.14 -9.18
C TRP A 58 -8.86 1.72 -8.66
N GLU A 59 -9.81 2.65 -8.58
CA GLU A 59 -11.20 2.33 -8.23
C GLU A 59 -11.88 1.51 -9.33
N GLU A 60 -11.70 1.86 -10.60
CA GLU A 60 -12.18 1.06 -11.76
C GLU A 60 -11.56 -0.35 -11.76
N TYR A 61 -10.25 -0.44 -11.52
CA TYR A 61 -9.54 -1.72 -11.42
C TYR A 61 -10.06 -2.58 -10.27
N GLY A 62 -10.28 -1.97 -9.10
CA GLY A 62 -10.85 -2.65 -7.93
C GLY A 62 -12.28 -3.17 -8.16
N ARG A 63 -13.05 -2.55 -9.06
CA ARG A 63 -14.37 -3.02 -9.51
C ARG A 63 -14.30 -4.05 -10.64
N GLY A 64 -13.13 -4.33 -11.18
CA GLY A 64 -12.92 -5.24 -12.32
C GLY A 64 -13.38 -4.66 -13.66
N GLU A 65 -13.52 -3.33 -13.76
CA GLU A 65 -13.95 -2.63 -14.98
C GLU A 65 -12.81 -2.50 -16.00
N ILE A 66 -11.58 -2.44 -15.50
CA ILE A 66 -10.36 -2.39 -16.30
C ILE A 66 -9.34 -3.40 -15.78
N ASP A 67 -8.40 -3.80 -16.64
CA ASP A 67 -7.25 -4.60 -16.23
C ASP A 67 -6.02 -3.71 -15.95
N ARG A 68 -4.94 -4.35 -15.48
CA ARG A 68 -3.66 -3.67 -15.19
C ARG A 68 -3.04 -2.99 -16.42
N HIS A 69 -3.22 -3.55 -17.61
CA HIS A 69 -2.65 -2.99 -18.84
C HIS A 69 -3.35 -1.69 -19.22
N ILE A 70 -4.67 -1.66 -19.06
CA ILE A 70 -5.48 -0.46 -19.23
C ILE A 70 -5.12 0.59 -18.18
N LEU A 71 -5.00 0.24 -16.91
CA LEU A 71 -4.60 1.16 -15.84
C LEU A 71 -3.22 1.76 -16.11
N HIS A 72 -2.21 0.93 -16.41
CA HIS A 72 -0.85 1.39 -16.70
C HIS A 72 -0.76 2.34 -17.89
N ARG A 73 -1.56 2.12 -18.93
CA ARG A 73 -1.65 3.00 -20.10
C ARG A 73 -2.35 4.31 -19.73
N ARG A 74 -3.59 4.22 -19.24
CA ARG A 74 -4.47 5.37 -19.01
C ARG A 74 -3.91 6.35 -17.98
N ARG A 75 -3.23 5.86 -16.93
CA ARG A 75 -2.68 6.75 -15.88
C ARG A 75 -1.70 7.79 -16.42
N PHE A 76 -0.93 7.47 -17.47
CA PHE A 76 -0.03 8.43 -18.12
C PHE A 76 -0.72 9.11 -19.31
N GLU A 77 -1.44 8.35 -20.14
CA GLU A 77 -2.14 8.88 -21.30
C GLU A 77 -3.13 10.00 -20.92
N GLU A 78 -4.01 9.74 -19.96
CA GLU A 78 -5.02 10.72 -19.52
C GLU A 78 -4.38 11.89 -18.79
N THR A 79 -3.34 11.64 -17.98
CA THR A 79 -2.58 12.72 -17.31
C THR A 79 -1.96 13.64 -18.34
N PHE A 80 -1.41 13.10 -19.42
CA PHE A 80 -0.74 13.90 -20.44
C PHE A 80 -1.76 14.70 -21.25
N ILE A 81 -2.88 14.09 -21.62
CA ILE A 81 -3.99 14.79 -22.28
C ILE A 81 -4.46 15.99 -21.45
N GLU A 82 -4.70 15.78 -20.15
CA GLU A 82 -5.17 16.84 -19.26
C GLU A 82 -4.16 17.98 -19.11
N LEU A 83 -2.87 17.68 -19.14
CA LEU A 83 -1.79 18.67 -19.08
C LEU A 83 -1.46 19.30 -20.44
N GLY A 84 -2.15 18.94 -21.53
CA GLY A 84 -1.85 19.42 -22.87
C GLY A 84 -0.57 18.85 -23.49
N ILE A 85 -0.05 17.74 -22.94
CA ILE A 85 1.10 16.98 -23.45
C ILE A 85 0.61 15.94 -24.47
N SER A 86 1.48 15.60 -25.43
CA SER A 86 1.21 14.51 -26.37
C SER A 86 0.97 13.18 -25.66
N ALA A 87 -0.25 12.63 -25.85
CA ALA A 87 -0.63 11.32 -25.35
C ALA A 87 0.31 10.20 -25.82
N ALA A 88 0.96 10.36 -26.99
CA ALA A 88 1.87 9.35 -27.55
C ALA A 88 3.08 9.04 -26.67
N LEU A 89 3.40 9.89 -25.69
CA LEU A 89 4.53 9.71 -24.77
C LEU A 89 4.21 8.78 -23.59
N TYR A 90 2.96 8.31 -23.43
CA TYR A 90 2.54 7.54 -22.25
C TYR A 90 3.41 6.29 -22.02
N GLU A 91 3.83 5.61 -23.09
CA GLU A 91 4.54 4.33 -22.98
C GLU A 91 5.97 4.56 -22.49
N GLU A 92 6.64 5.57 -23.04
CA GLU A 92 7.98 5.98 -22.59
C GLU A 92 7.94 6.50 -21.17
N ALA A 93 6.95 7.34 -20.83
CA ALA A 93 6.75 7.84 -19.49
C ALA A 93 6.52 6.72 -18.47
N GLY A 94 5.74 5.69 -18.83
CA GLY A 94 5.56 4.51 -18.00
C GLY A 94 6.87 3.75 -17.74
N LYS A 95 7.72 3.62 -18.75
CA LYS A 95 9.05 2.98 -18.62
C LYS A 95 9.99 3.80 -17.73
N VAL A 96 10.07 5.11 -17.98
CA VAL A 96 10.87 6.05 -17.17
C VAL A 96 10.40 6.01 -15.72
N TYR A 97 9.08 6.17 -15.49
CA TYR A 97 8.49 6.10 -14.16
C TYR A 97 8.86 4.82 -13.45
N MET A 98 8.62 3.64 -14.05
CA MET A 98 8.90 2.37 -13.38
C MET A 98 10.40 2.15 -13.13
N ASN A 99 11.28 2.66 -13.99
CA ASN A 99 12.72 2.55 -13.78
C ASN A 99 13.20 3.37 -12.58
N TYR A 100 12.66 4.57 -12.39
CA TYR A 100 13.05 5.45 -11.28
C TYR A 100 12.28 5.18 -9.99
N TYR A 101 10.97 4.93 -10.06
CA TYR A 101 10.10 4.62 -8.94
C TYR A 101 10.70 3.53 -8.02
N ARG A 102 11.28 2.49 -8.61
CA ARG A 102 11.94 1.39 -7.88
C ARG A 102 13.12 1.83 -7.03
N ASN A 103 13.86 2.84 -7.49
CA ASN A 103 15.04 3.37 -6.79
C ASN A 103 14.67 4.28 -5.62
N HIS A 104 13.39 4.68 -5.53
CA HIS A 104 12.88 5.56 -4.46
C HIS A 104 12.12 4.81 -3.37
N TRP A 105 12.07 3.48 -3.42
CA TRP A 105 11.48 2.71 -2.33
C TRP A 105 12.37 2.79 -1.11
N GLU A 106 11.76 3.10 0.02
CA GLU A 106 12.37 3.14 1.33
C GLU A 106 11.37 2.71 2.39
N TRP A 107 11.87 2.27 3.54
CA TRP A 107 11.03 2.08 4.72
C TRP A 107 10.46 3.41 5.21
N ILE A 108 9.23 3.39 5.71
CA ILE A 108 8.72 4.47 6.54
C ILE A 108 9.60 4.60 7.79
N ALA A 109 9.79 5.84 8.26
CA ALA A 109 10.59 6.11 9.44
C ALA A 109 10.10 5.28 10.66
N GLY A 110 11.01 4.48 11.23
CA GLY A 110 10.74 3.60 12.37
C GLY A 110 10.07 2.27 12.02
N ALA A 111 9.56 2.07 10.79
CA ALA A 111 8.85 0.85 10.40
C ALA A 111 9.77 -0.38 10.39
N GLU A 112 11.00 -0.25 9.89
CA GLU A 112 11.97 -1.36 9.83
C GLU A 112 12.31 -1.91 11.22
N GLU A 113 12.72 -1.02 12.13
CA GLU A 113 13.08 -1.39 13.50
C GLU A 113 11.88 -2.02 14.24
N ALA A 114 10.70 -1.44 14.08
CA ALA A 114 9.49 -1.95 14.70
C ALA A 114 9.09 -3.31 14.15
N PHE A 115 9.13 -3.47 12.83
CA PHE A 115 8.85 -4.73 12.16
C PHE A 115 9.81 -5.84 12.64
N ASP A 116 11.11 -5.54 12.75
CA ASP A 116 12.12 -6.47 13.27
C ASP A 116 11.85 -6.88 14.72
N ARG A 117 11.49 -5.92 15.59
CA ARG A 117 11.15 -6.21 16.99
C ARG A 117 9.86 -7.03 17.11
N ILE A 118 8.87 -6.75 16.27
CA ILE A 118 7.59 -7.45 16.26
C ILE A 118 7.78 -8.89 15.79
N ARG A 119 8.47 -9.12 14.67
CA ARG A 119 8.69 -10.48 14.14
C ARG A 119 9.58 -11.35 15.04
N ALA A 120 10.38 -10.74 15.91
CA ALA A 120 11.15 -11.48 16.92
C ALA A 120 10.25 -12.14 18.00
N THR A 121 9.00 -11.68 18.14
CA THR A 121 8.05 -12.16 19.16
C THR A 121 6.80 -12.81 18.54
N TYR A 122 6.37 -12.35 17.38
CA TYR A 122 5.13 -12.74 16.72
C TYR A 122 5.40 -13.38 15.35
N ASN A 123 4.53 -14.30 14.94
CA ASN A 123 4.47 -14.70 13.54
C ASN A 123 3.86 -13.55 12.74
N VAL A 124 4.52 -13.19 11.64
CA VAL A 124 4.12 -12.07 10.79
C VAL A 124 3.88 -12.50 9.36
N GLY A 125 3.04 -11.74 8.67
CA GLY A 125 2.75 -11.87 7.25
C GLY A 125 2.49 -10.51 6.60
N ILE A 126 2.40 -10.49 5.28
CA ILE A 126 2.07 -9.29 4.49
C ILE A 126 0.78 -9.54 3.70
N ILE A 127 -0.12 -8.55 3.66
CA ILE A 127 -1.25 -8.51 2.74
C ILE A 127 -1.25 -7.16 2.06
N THR A 128 -1.14 -7.13 0.73
CA THR A 128 -0.99 -5.88 -0.01
C THR A 128 -1.89 -5.82 -1.25
N ASN A 129 -2.44 -4.63 -1.48
CA ASN A 129 -3.06 -4.27 -2.76
C ASN A 129 -1.97 -3.81 -3.74
N GLY A 130 -2.04 -4.24 -5.00
CA GLY A 130 -1.07 -3.83 -6.01
C GLY A 130 -0.80 -4.91 -7.06
N PHE A 131 -0.07 -4.55 -8.10
CA PHE A 131 0.34 -5.48 -9.15
C PHE A 131 1.39 -6.44 -8.61
N ALA A 132 1.20 -7.75 -8.83
CA ALA A 132 2.05 -8.81 -8.31
C ALA A 132 3.51 -8.61 -8.69
N GLU A 133 3.79 -8.23 -9.93
CA GLU A 133 5.16 -7.93 -10.37
C GLU A 133 5.83 -6.86 -9.50
N THR A 134 5.13 -5.76 -9.22
CA THR A 134 5.69 -4.65 -8.44
C THR A 134 5.83 -5.01 -6.96
N GLN A 135 4.83 -5.68 -6.40
CA GLN A 135 4.88 -6.07 -4.98
C GLN A 135 5.96 -7.13 -4.74
N TRP A 136 6.12 -8.12 -5.63
CA TRP A 136 7.22 -9.09 -5.54
C TRP A 136 8.60 -8.44 -5.68
N MET A 137 8.74 -7.39 -6.49
CA MET A 137 10.00 -6.64 -6.56
C MET A 137 10.32 -5.96 -5.23
N LYS A 138 9.34 -5.30 -4.58
CA LYS A 138 9.52 -4.73 -3.23
C LYS A 138 9.87 -5.81 -2.22
N ILE A 139 9.10 -6.89 -2.22
CA ILE A 139 9.31 -8.06 -1.35
C ILE A 139 10.75 -8.58 -1.43
N LYS A 140 11.28 -8.74 -2.64
CA LYS A 140 12.67 -9.19 -2.85
C LYS A 140 13.70 -8.14 -2.46
N GLN A 141 13.47 -6.88 -2.83
CA GLN A 141 14.41 -5.79 -2.56
C GLN A 141 14.64 -5.56 -1.07
N PHE A 142 13.59 -5.73 -0.26
CA PHE A 142 13.63 -5.55 1.18
C PHE A 142 13.75 -6.87 1.96
N GLY A 143 13.90 -8.00 1.28
CA GLY A 143 14.14 -9.31 1.90
C GLY A 143 12.92 -9.90 2.64
N PHE A 144 11.71 -9.41 2.38
CA PHE A 144 10.51 -9.84 3.08
C PHE A 144 10.21 -11.35 2.92
N GLU A 145 10.62 -11.97 1.81
CA GLU A 145 10.44 -13.42 1.58
C GLU A 145 11.05 -14.28 2.69
N GLU A 146 12.15 -13.82 3.30
CA GLU A 146 12.85 -14.52 4.38
C GLU A 146 12.39 -14.06 5.76
N MET A 147 11.71 -12.91 5.85
CA MET A 147 11.33 -12.29 7.11
C MET A 147 9.91 -12.64 7.57
N VAL A 148 9.03 -13.02 6.64
CA VAL A 148 7.61 -13.30 6.94
C VAL A 148 7.22 -14.72 6.60
N SER A 149 6.22 -15.23 7.31
CA SER A 149 5.70 -16.57 7.11
C SER A 149 4.69 -16.68 5.99
N GLN A 150 4.01 -15.57 5.64
CA GLN A 150 2.96 -15.52 4.61
C GLN A 150 2.99 -14.18 3.86
N ILE A 151 2.79 -14.23 2.55
CA ILE A 151 2.67 -13.07 1.68
C ILE A 151 1.41 -13.28 0.83
N VAL A 152 0.51 -12.29 0.84
CA VAL A 152 -0.73 -12.32 0.07
C VAL A 152 -0.83 -11.05 -0.76
N ILE A 153 -0.87 -11.20 -2.08
CA ILE A 153 -0.98 -10.08 -3.02
C ILE A 153 -2.35 -10.14 -3.71
N SER A 154 -3.09 -9.04 -3.63
CA SER A 154 -4.46 -8.93 -4.18
C SER A 154 -4.61 -9.41 -5.63
N GLU A 155 -3.67 -9.07 -6.52
CA GLU A 155 -3.71 -9.45 -7.93
C GLU A 155 -3.69 -10.98 -8.10
N GLU A 156 -2.99 -11.71 -7.23
CA GLU A 156 -2.92 -13.18 -7.27
C GLU A 156 -4.20 -13.84 -6.73
N ILE A 157 -4.90 -13.16 -5.82
CA ILE A 157 -6.21 -13.61 -5.28
C ILE A 157 -7.37 -13.25 -6.22
N GLY A 158 -7.14 -12.26 -7.10
CA GLY A 158 -8.11 -11.72 -8.05
C GLY A 158 -9.10 -10.72 -7.45
N VAL A 159 -8.88 -10.28 -6.20
CA VAL A 159 -9.67 -9.22 -5.55
C VAL A 159 -8.78 -8.37 -4.66
N MET A 160 -9.10 -7.08 -4.55
CA MET A 160 -8.42 -6.14 -3.67
C MET A 160 -9.08 -6.08 -2.30
N LYS A 161 -8.30 -5.76 -1.25
CA LYS A 161 -8.86 -5.22 -0.01
C LYS A 161 -9.73 -4.00 -0.35
N PRO A 162 -10.92 -3.82 0.26
CA PRO A 162 -11.46 -4.54 1.42
C PRO A 162 -12.32 -5.78 1.10
N HIS A 163 -12.24 -6.36 -0.09
CA HIS A 163 -13.09 -7.50 -0.45
C HIS A 163 -12.87 -8.70 0.50
N PRO A 164 -13.92 -9.30 1.08
CA PRO A 164 -13.78 -10.28 2.18
C PRO A 164 -12.92 -11.50 1.81
N LYS A 165 -13.01 -11.98 0.56
CA LYS A 165 -12.23 -13.13 0.06
C LYS A 165 -10.72 -13.04 0.33
N ILE A 166 -10.10 -11.85 0.29
CA ILE A 166 -8.65 -11.76 0.57
C ILE A 166 -8.35 -12.01 2.06
N PHE A 167 -9.19 -11.51 2.97
CA PHE A 167 -9.06 -11.73 4.41
C PHE A 167 -9.42 -13.17 4.80
N ASP A 168 -10.43 -13.75 4.15
CA ASP A 168 -10.82 -15.15 4.34
C ASP A 168 -9.68 -16.07 3.94
N HIS A 169 -9.11 -15.87 2.75
CA HIS A 169 -7.95 -16.61 2.27
C HIS A 169 -6.75 -16.48 3.23
N SER A 170 -6.43 -15.25 3.66
CA SER A 170 -5.33 -15.02 4.60
C SER A 170 -5.57 -15.69 5.96
N THR A 171 -6.81 -15.70 6.45
CA THR A 171 -7.18 -16.40 7.70
C THR A 171 -6.95 -17.91 7.55
N GLU A 172 -7.38 -18.50 6.44
CA GLU A 172 -7.22 -19.93 6.14
C GLU A 172 -5.74 -20.32 6.02
N LEU A 173 -4.91 -19.49 5.40
CA LEU A 173 -3.47 -19.74 5.23
C LEU A 173 -2.74 -19.91 6.57
N VAL A 174 -3.09 -19.12 7.57
CA VAL A 174 -2.43 -19.16 8.89
C VAL A 174 -3.11 -20.11 9.88
N GLY A 175 -4.39 -20.46 9.65
CA GLY A 175 -5.15 -21.34 10.54
C GLY A 175 -5.35 -20.77 11.95
N ILE A 176 -5.43 -19.45 12.07
CA ILE A 176 -5.60 -18.72 13.33
C ILE A 176 -7.03 -18.17 13.42
N GLU A 177 -7.59 -18.16 14.63
CA GLU A 177 -8.88 -17.52 14.90
C GLU A 177 -8.86 -16.05 14.49
N ARG A 178 -9.92 -15.59 13.82
CA ARG A 178 -10.01 -14.20 13.30
C ARG A 178 -9.74 -13.14 14.38
N SER A 179 -10.23 -13.36 15.59
CA SER A 179 -10.03 -12.44 16.72
C SER A 179 -8.60 -12.35 17.24
N ASP A 180 -7.76 -13.33 16.92
CA ASP A 180 -6.35 -13.41 17.31
C ASP A 180 -5.41 -12.88 16.22
N ILE A 181 -5.95 -12.39 15.10
CA ILE A 181 -5.19 -11.75 14.03
C ILE A 181 -5.26 -10.23 14.22
N LEU A 182 -4.10 -9.58 14.22
CA LEU A 182 -3.97 -8.13 14.12
C LEU A 182 -3.56 -7.75 12.71
N TYR A 183 -4.24 -6.77 12.13
CA TYR A 183 -3.84 -6.13 10.89
C TYR A 183 -3.30 -4.73 11.14
N VAL A 184 -2.14 -4.42 10.57
CA VAL A 184 -1.50 -3.11 10.65
C VAL A 184 -1.51 -2.49 9.25
N GLY A 185 -2.15 -1.34 9.08
CA GLY A 185 -2.28 -0.68 7.76
C GLY A 185 -2.65 0.80 7.85
N ASP A 186 -2.50 1.54 6.75
CA ASP A 186 -2.76 2.99 6.68
C ASP A 186 -4.14 3.32 6.11
N SER A 187 -4.73 2.43 5.31
CA SER A 187 -5.95 2.70 4.56
C SER A 187 -7.19 2.48 5.41
N LEU A 188 -7.94 3.56 5.70
CA LEU A 188 -9.21 3.45 6.42
C LEU A 188 -10.18 2.47 5.73
N THR A 189 -10.28 2.54 4.39
CA THR A 189 -11.22 1.70 3.64
C THR A 189 -10.67 0.29 3.42
N SER A 190 -9.44 0.16 2.92
CA SER A 190 -8.88 -1.16 2.56
C SER A 190 -8.53 -1.97 3.79
N ASP A 191 -7.94 -1.34 4.81
CA ASP A 191 -7.30 -2.04 5.92
C ASP A 191 -8.18 -2.04 7.16
N VAL A 192 -8.68 -0.86 7.57
CA VAL A 192 -9.50 -0.75 8.78
C VAL A 192 -10.88 -1.34 8.55
N GLU A 193 -11.64 -0.83 7.60
CA GLU A 193 -12.98 -1.35 7.32
C GLU A 193 -12.92 -2.81 6.87
N GLY A 194 -11.97 -3.17 6.00
CA GLY A 194 -11.75 -4.54 5.55
C GLY A 194 -11.42 -5.50 6.68
N GLY A 195 -10.41 -5.20 7.49
CA GLY A 195 -9.99 -6.04 8.61
C GLY A 195 -11.06 -6.18 9.69
N LYS A 196 -11.74 -5.07 10.04
CA LYS A 196 -12.85 -5.11 11.00
C LYS A 196 -14.03 -5.93 10.48
N ALA A 197 -14.41 -5.79 9.21
CA ALA A 197 -15.46 -6.60 8.60
C ALA A 197 -15.10 -8.09 8.56
N ALA A 198 -13.82 -8.42 8.43
CA ALA A 198 -13.30 -9.78 8.50
C ALA A 198 -13.22 -10.35 9.93
N GLY A 199 -13.59 -9.58 10.96
CA GLY A 199 -13.53 -10.00 12.36
C GLY A 199 -12.13 -9.94 12.99
N TRP A 200 -11.18 -9.26 12.33
CA TRP A 200 -9.82 -9.08 12.82
C TRP A 200 -9.72 -7.89 13.80
N LYS A 201 -8.62 -7.87 14.53
CA LYS A 201 -8.15 -6.66 15.21
C LYS A 201 -7.41 -5.78 14.22
N VAL A 202 -7.52 -4.46 14.36
CA VAL A 202 -6.82 -3.53 13.46
C VAL A 202 -6.06 -2.47 14.25
N ALA A 203 -4.80 -2.25 13.86
CA ALA A 203 -4.01 -1.08 14.18
C ALA A 203 -3.90 -0.17 12.95
N TRP A 204 -4.46 1.03 13.06
CA TRP A 204 -4.49 2.02 11.99
C TRP A 204 -3.32 2.99 12.11
N TYR A 205 -2.44 2.97 11.12
CA TYR A 205 -1.33 3.92 10.98
C TYR A 205 -1.83 5.20 10.30
N THR A 206 -1.92 6.31 11.01
CA THR A 206 -2.38 7.59 10.42
C THR A 206 -1.95 8.80 11.24
N SER A 207 -1.47 9.85 10.56
CA SER A 207 -1.23 11.16 11.19
C SER A 207 -2.49 12.03 11.26
N ASN A 208 -3.56 11.67 10.56
CA ASN A 208 -4.79 12.45 10.43
C ASN A 208 -6.03 11.57 10.70
N PRO A 209 -6.23 11.11 11.95
CA PRO A 209 -7.34 10.21 12.25
C PRO A 209 -8.68 10.94 12.14
N ASP A 210 -9.65 10.31 11.48
CA ASP A 210 -11.03 10.75 11.48
C ASP A 210 -11.86 10.03 12.55
N LYS A 211 -13.04 10.56 12.83
CA LYS A 211 -13.94 10.01 13.86
C LYS A 211 -14.30 8.55 13.58
N LYS A 212 -14.55 8.19 12.32
CA LYS A 212 -14.98 6.84 11.93
C LYS A 212 -13.87 5.83 12.21
N GLY A 213 -12.64 6.13 11.81
CA GLY A 213 -11.50 5.25 12.02
C GLY A 213 -11.12 5.11 13.49
N ILE A 214 -11.22 6.18 14.29
CA ILE A 214 -11.02 6.11 15.75
C ILE A 214 -12.04 5.17 16.41
N GLU A 215 -13.29 5.19 15.96
CA GLU A 215 -14.34 4.32 16.51
C GLU A 215 -14.21 2.86 16.06
N LEU A 216 -13.62 2.61 14.88
CA LEU A 216 -13.49 1.27 14.31
C LEU A 216 -12.20 0.53 14.69
N ALA A 217 -11.06 1.22 14.69
CA ALA A 217 -9.76 0.60 14.91
C ALA A 217 -9.54 0.25 16.39
N ASP A 218 -8.82 -0.85 16.65
CA ASP A 218 -8.46 -1.24 18.02
C ASP A 218 -7.22 -0.48 18.53
N ILE A 219 -6.33 -0.06 17.62
CA ILE A 219 -5.23 0.87 17.86
C ILE A 219 -5.26 1.94 16.76
N VAL A 220 -5.02 3.20 17.13
CA VAL A 220 -4.69 4.28 16.19
C VAL A 220 -3.33 4.80 16.63
N PHE A 221 -2.39 4.91 15.69
CA PHE A 221 -1.02 5.32 15.99
C PHE A 221 -0.41 6.06 14.79
N ASN A 222 0.60 6.88 15.05
CA ASN A 222 1.41 7.52 14.00
C ASN A 222 2.92 7.35 14.24
N ASP A 223 3.29 6.66 15.31
CA ASP A 223 4.64 6.29 15.67
C ASP A 223 4.67 4.79 15.99
N PHE A 224 5.56 4.05 15.34
CA PHE A 224 5.65 2.60 15.50
C PHE A 224 6.05 2.15 16.90
N GLU A 225 6.69 3.00 17.72
CA GLU A 225 6.92 2.67 19.12
C GLU A 225 5.61 2.54 19.91
N GLU A 226 4.60 3.37 19.58
CA GLU A 226 3.27 3.26 20.20
C GLU A 226 2.60 1.92 19.85
N LEU A 227 2.74 1.46 18.60
CA LEU A 227 2.24 0.16 18.19
C LEU A 227 2.88 -0.95 19.04
N ILE A 228 4.21 -0.94 19.15
CA ILE A 228 4.96 -1.94 19.91
C ILE A 228 4.51 -1.95 21.38
N ASP A 229 4.34 -0.79 22.00
CA ASP A 229 3.89 -0.69 23.40
C ASP A 229 2.48 -1.22 23.60
N ARG A 230 1.60 -1.09 22.61
CA ARG A 230 0.19 -1.50 22.68
C ARG A 230 -0.06 -2.98 22.41
N ILE A 231 0.90 -3.66 21.78
CA ILE A 231 0.83 -5.10 21.49
C ILE A 231 1.75 -5.94 22.39
N LYS A 232 2.40 -5.34 23.40
CA LYS A 232 3.24 -6.07 24.34
C LYS A 232 2.39 -6.95 25.28
N ALA A 233 2.96 -8.11 25.62
CA ALA A 233 2.39 -9.10 26.53
C ALA A 233 2.58 -8.72 28.01
#